data_AF-X0KGG5-F1
#
_entry.id   AF-X0KGG5-F1
#
_cell.length_a   1.000
_cell.length_b   1.000
_cell.length_c   1.000
_cell.angle_alpha   90.00
_cell.angle_beta   90.00
_cell.angle_gamma   90.00
#
_symmetry.space_group_name_H-M   'P 1'
#
loop_
_entity.id
_entity.type
_entity.pdbx_description
1 polymer ?
#
loop_
_entity_poly.entity_id
_entity_poly.type
_entity_poly.pdbx_seq_one_letter_code
_entity_poly.pdbx_strand_id
1 'polypeptide(L)'
;MEEQMHFFAWLDVQKQCVVPGYEPVDYVAIGYTYGSHTSLVITSTAFKGLQKLFALATPEFSDFVLPIICHAMYLTSAIDERYLWADALCVTYHDPKAASE
;
A
#
# COMPACT_ATOMS: atom_id res chain seq x y z
N MET A 1 -24.93 6.44 -12.98
CA MET A 1 -24.26 5.17 -13.31
C MET A 1 -22.83 5.38 -12.85
N GLU A 2 -22.57 5.20 -11.57
CA GLU A 2 -21.22 5.31 -11.02
C GLU A 2 -20.45 4.08 -11.48
N GLU A 3 -19.49 4.29 -12.37
CA GLU A 3 -18.46 3.28 -12.62
C GLU A 3 -17.83 2.96 -11.28
N GLN A 4 -17.90 1.69 -10.88
CA GLN A 4 -17.10 1.16 -9.78
C GLN A 4 -15.64 1.27 -10.19
N MET A 5 -15.04 2.42 -9.90
CA MET A 5 -13.62 2.65 -10.05
C MET A 5 -12.96 1.79 -8.99
N HIS A 6 -12.45 0.63 -9.39
CA HIS A 6 -11.57 -0.19 -8.55
C HIS A 6 -10.33 0.66 -8.26
N PHE A 7 -10.34 1.36 -7.12
CA PHE A 7 -9.21 2.14 -6.67
C PHE A 7 -8.15 1.17 -6.14
N PHE A 8 -7.24 0.75 -7.03
CA PHE A 8 -6.01 0.11 -6.61
C PHE A 8 -5.19 1.10 -5.77
N ALA A 9 -4.29 0.58 -4.93
CA ALA A 9 -3.34 1.39 -4.20
C ALA A 9 -1.94 0.85 -4.45
N TRP A 10 -0.96 1.75 -4.53
CA TRP A 10 0.44 1.43 -4.76
C TRP A 10 1.30 2.06 -3.67
N LEU A 11 2.43 1.45 -3.37
CA LEU A 11 3.51 2.11 -2.65
C LEU A 11 4.38 2.82 -3.68
N ASP A 12 4.49 4.14 -3.59
CA ASP A 12 5.44 4.92 -4.37
C ASP A 12 6.80 4.88 -3.67
N VAL A 13 7.75 4.14 -4.21
CA VAL A 13 9.06 3.91 -3.56
C VAL A 13 9.95 5.15 -3.57
N GLN A 14 9.66 6.17 -4.39
CA GLN A 14 10.41 7.43 -4.36
C GLN A 14 9.85 8.36 -3.28
N LYS A 15 8.51 8.39 -3.17
CA LYS A 15 7.80 9.22 -2.18
C LYS A 15 7.65 8.57 -0.82
N GLN A 16 7.92 7.27 -0.72
CA GLN A 16 7.78 6.46 0.49
C GLN A 16 6.38 6.64 1.11
N CYS A 17 5.34 6.53 0.29
CA CYS A 17 3.94 6.67 0.70
C CYS A 17 3.00 5.80 -0.13
N VAL A 18 1.79 5.58 0.39
CA VAL A 18 0.70 4.95 -0.39
C VAL A 18 0.12 5.98 -1.34
N VAL A 19 -0.11 5.60 -2.59
CA VAL A 19 -0.77 6.43 -3.60
C VAL A 19 -1.97 5.68 -4.19
N PRO A 20 -3.07 6.38 -4.47
CA PRO A 20 -4.19 5.82 -5.23
C PRO A 20 -3.76 5.52 -6.67
N GLY A 21 -4.20 4.38 -7.18
CA GLY A 21 -4.03 3.93 -8.55
C GLY A 21 -5.21 4.36 -9.41
N TYR A 22 -5.06 5.49 -10.09
CA TYR A 22 -6.06 6.00 -11.02
C TYR A 22 -5.86 5.50 -12.46
N GLU A 23 -4.63 5.10 -12.78
CA GLU A 23 -4.24 4.64 -14.11
C GLU A 23 -3.42 3.34 -14.00
N PRO A 24 -3.43 2.48 -15.03
CA PRO A 24 -2.52 1.35 -15.13
C PRO A 24 -1.08 1.85 -15.12
N VAL A 25 -0.25 1.24 -14.28
CA VAL A 25 1.19 1.50 -14.19
C VAL A 25 1.93 0.18 -14.20
N ASP A 26 3.19 0.18 -14.61
CA ASP A 26 4.09 -0.94 -14.34
C ASP A 26 4.39 -0.96 -12.83
N TYR A 27 4.40 -2.16 -12.26
CA TYR A 27 4.59 -2.35 -10.84
C TYR A 27 5.23 -3.71 -10.52
N VAL A 28 5.93 -3.75 -9.40
CA VAL A 28 6.35 -4.99 -8.76
C VAL A 28 5.26 -5.42 -7.80
N ALA A 29 4.92 -6.71 -7.78
CA ALA A 29 3.97 -7.26 -6.82
C ALA A 29 4.70 -8.11 -5.79
N ILE A 30 4.35 -7.94 -4.52
CA ILE A 30 4.70 -8.88 -3.45
C ILE A 30 3.43 -9.35 -2.76
N GLY A 31 3.27 -10.66 -2.71
CA GLY A 31 2.30 -11.33 -1.86
C GLY A 31 3.07 -12.31 -0.98
N TYR A 32 2.88 -12.22 0.33
CA TYR A 32 3.56 -13.12 1.26
C TYR A 32 2.62 -13.51 2.38
N THR A 33 2.51 -14.82 2.61
CA THR A 33 1.89 -15.37 3.81
C THR A 33 3.00 -15.88 4.70
N TYR A 34 3.29 -15.13 5.77
CA TYR A 34 4.22 -15.61 6.78
C TYR A 34 3.41 -16.29 7.90
N GLY A 35 3.43 -17.62 7.97
CA GLY A 35 2.86 -18.39 9.09
C GLY A 35 1.39 -18.09 9.44
N SER A 36 1.04 -18.29 10.72
CA SER A 36 -0.30 -18.03 11.28
C SER A 36 -0.42 -16.63 11.87
N HIS A 37 -0.07 -15.59 11.11
CA HIS A 37 -0.18 -14.22 11.60
C HIS A 37 -1.57 -13.62 11.34
N THR A 38 -2.05 -12.86 12.33
CA THR A 38 -3.20 -11.98 12.21
C THR A 38 -2.95 -10.99 11.08
N SER A 39 -3.85 -10.93 10.11
CA SER A 39 -3.83 -9.93 9.04
C SER A 39 -3.72 -8.53 9.63
N LEU A 40 -2.84 -7.71 9.04
CA LEU A 40 -2.71 -6.31 9.39
C LEU A 40 -4.03 -5.60 9.06
N VAL A 41 -4.72 -5.09 10.09
CA VAL A 41 -5.96 -4.32 9.90
C VAL A 41 -5.61 -2.83 9.85
N ILE A 42 -5.67 -2.27 8.66
CA ILE A 42 -5.41 -0.84 8.43
C ILE A 42 -6.74 -0.10 8.53
N THR A 43 -6.83 0.82 9.48
CA THR A 43 -8.00 1.71 9.59
C THR A 43 -7.97 2.77 8.50
N SER A 44 -9.13 3.30 8.10
CA SER A 44 -9.21 4.39 7.11
C SER A 44 -8.40 5.62 7.51
N THR A 45 -8.27 5.90 8.80
CA THR A 45 -7.45 7.00 9.32
C THR A 45 -5.95 6.71 9.18
N ALA A 46 -5.51 5.49 9.53
CA ALA A 46 -4.12 5.07 9.33
C ALA A 46 -3.75 5.08 7.84
N PHE A 47 -4.67 4.63 6.97
CA PHE A 47 -4.48 4.66 5.53
C PHE A 47 -4.28 6.08 4.99
N LYS A 48 -5.12 7.05 5.41
CA LYS A 48 -4.91 8.48 5.06
C LYS A 48 -3.56 9.01 5.56
N GLY A 49 -3.08 8.52 6.71
CA GLY A 49 -1.75 8.80 7.23
C GLY A 49 -0.65 8.27 6.31
N LEU A 50 -0.77 7.02 5.87
CA LEU A 50 0.14 6.35 4.94
C LEU A 50 0.22 7.03 3.56
N GLN A 51 -0.78 7.82 3.17
CA GLN A 51 -0.76 8.60 1.93
C GLN A 51 0.10 9.88 2.01
N LYS A 52 0.54 10.28 3.21
CA LYS A 52 1.41 11.44 3.36
C LYS A 52 2.81 11.13 2.84
N LEU A 53 3.45 12.13 2.24
CA LEU A 53 4.82 12.02 1.75
C LEU A 53 5.75 11.53 2.88
N PHE A 54 6.56 10.52 2.59
CA PHE A 54 7.47 9.86 3.52
C PHE A 54 6.85 9.13 4.71
N ALA A 55 5.52 8.88 4.72
CA ALA A 55 4.86 8.16 5.81
C ALA A 55 5.46 6.78 6.07
N LEU A 56 5.90 6.04 5.04
CA LEU A 56 6.48 4.70 5.20
C LEU A 56 7.86 4.73 5.89
N ALA A 57 8.49 5.90 5.97
CA ALA A 57 9.77 6.09 6.65
C ALA A 57 9.61 6.64 8.08
N THR A 58 8.38 6.96 8.53
CA THR A 58 8.17 7.51 9.88
C THR A 58 8.01 6.42 10.92
N PRO A 59 8.45 6.66 12.18
CA PRO A 59 8.23 5.71 13.28
C PRO A 59 6.75 5.41 13.55
N GLU A 60 5.86 6.36 13.25
CA GLU A 60 4.41 6.25 13.43
C GLU A 60 3.81 5.04 12.70
N PHE A 61 4.37 4.67 11.54
CA PHE A 61 3.86 3.59 10.72
C PHE A 61 4.77 2.36 10.68
N SER A 62 5.78 2.29 11.55
CA SER A 62 6.76 1.19 11.56
C SER A 62 6.13 -0.20 11.74
N ASP A 63 5.03 -0.30 12.49
CA ASP A 63 4.28 -1.56 12.67
C ASP A 63 3.59 -2.04 11.38
N PHE A 64 3.30 -1.13 10.45
CA PHE A 64 2.69 -1.46 9.15
C PHE A 64 3.75 -1.80 8.09
N VAL A 65 4.95 -1.24 8.22
CA VAL A 65 6.05 -1.43 7.25
C VAL A 65 7.01 -2.51 7.77
N LEU A 66 6.58 -3.77 7.63
CA LEU A 66 7.40 -4.92 7.98
C LEU A 66 8.73 -4.92 7.19
N PRO A 67 9.82 -5.51 7.73
CA PRO A 67 11.13 -5.51 7.06
C PRO A 67 11.10 -6.03 5.61
N ILE A 68 10.21 -6.97 5.31
CA ILE A 68 10.02 -7.49 3.95
C ILE A 68 9.50 -6.43 2.97
N ILE A 69 8.63 -5.52 3.42
CA ILE A 69 8.15 -4.39 2.62
C ILE A 69 9.30 -3.43 2.33
N CYS A 70 10.14 -3.13 3.32
CA CYS A 70 11.35 -2.30 3.12
C CYS A 70 12.28 -2.90 2.07
N HIS A 71 12.56 -4.20 2.15
CA HIS A 71 13.41 -4.89 1.17
C HIS A 71 12.77 -4.90 -0.22
N ALA A 72 11.46 -5.11 -0.31
CA ALA A 72 10.74 -5.05 -1.58
C ALA A 72 10.82 -3.65 -2.20
N MET A 73 10.60 -2.59 -1.41
CA MET A 73 10.72 -1.21 -1.88
C MET A 73 12.14 -0.90 -2.38
N TYR A 74 13.17 -1.37 -1.69
CA TYR A 74 14.56 -1.25 -2.13
C TYR A 74 14.79 -1.97 -3.46
N LEU A 75 14.34 -3.24 -3.58
CA LEU A 75 14.49 -4.02 -4.80
C LEU A 75 13.75 -3.37 -5.98
N THR A 76 12.51 -2.92 -5.78
CA THR A 76 11.72 -2.20 -6.78
C THR A 76 12.48 -0.99 -7.30
N SER A 77 13.01 -0.15 -6.42
CA SER A 77 13.83 0.99 -6.84
C SER A 77 15.13 0.57 -7.53
N ALA A 78 15.74 -0.56 -7.14
CA ALA A 78 17.01 -1.04 -7.71
C ALA A 78 16.85 -1.57 -9.15
N ILE A 79 15.64 -1.98 -9.53
CA ILE A 79 15.30 -2.42 -10.89
C ILE A 79 14.66 -1.30 -11.74
N ASP A 80 14.76 -0.05 -11.30
CA ASP A 80 14.19 1.15 -11.95
C ASP A 80 12.65 1.19 -12.01
N GLU A 81 11.98 0.37 -11.19
CA GLU A 81 10.53 0.42 -11.01
C GLU A 81 10.16 1.39 -9.90
N ARG A 82 8.99 2.03 -10.04
CA ARG A 82 8.53 3.03 -9.06
C ARG A 82 7.46 2.52 -8.11
N TYR A 83 6.62 1.61 -8.58
CA TYR A 83 5.44 1.20 -7.83
C TYR A 83 5.58 -0.22 -7.34
N LEU A 84 5.27 -0.40 -6.06
CA LEU A 84 5.17 -1.70 -5.41
C LEU A 84 3.72 -1.91 -4.98
N TRP A 85 3.14 -3.04 -5.37
CA TRP A 85 1.90 -3.53 -4.80
C TRP A 85 2.22 -4.56 -3.72
N ALA A 86 1.76 -4.32 -2.49
CA ALA A 86 1.94 -5.23 -1.37
C ALA A 86 0.57 -5.63 -0.82
N ASP A 87 0.26 -6.92 -0.80
CA ASP A 87 -1.02 -7.44 -0.31
C ASP A 87 -1.40 -6.90 1.08
N ALA A 88 -0.45 -6.84 2.02
CA ALA A 88 -0.66 -6.35 3.38
C ALA A 88 -1.08 -4.87 3.48
N LEU A 89 -0.76 -4.02 2.47
CA LEU A 89 -1.00 -2.57 2.49
C LEU A 89 -1.98 -2.10 1.42
N CYS A 90 -2.06 -2.83 0.29
CA CYS A 90 -2.77 -2.41 -0.91
C CYS A 90 -4.11 -3.15 -1.13
N VAL A 91 -4.39 -4.23 -0.39
CA VAL A 91 -5.65 -4.99 -0.51
C VAL A 91 -6.84 -4.29 0.16
N THR A 92 -6.62 -3.43 1.15
CA THR A 92 -7.67 -2.96 2.07
C THR A 92 -8.56 -1.83 1.57
N TYR A 93 -8.50 -1.42 0.30
CA TYR A 93 -9.45 -0.43 -0.23
C TYR A 93 -10.61 -1.05 -1.02
N HIS A 94 -11.33 -1.95 -0.35
CA HIS A 94 -12.68 -2.36 -0.71
C HIS A 94 -13.55 -2.35 0.57
N ASP A 95 -13.86 -1.17 1.09
CA ASP A 95 -15.03 -1.03 1.96
C ASP A 95 -16.22 -0.51 1.12
N PRO A 96 -17.13 -1.38 0.66
CA PRO A 96 -18.36 -0.96 0.01
C PRO A 96 -19.32 -0.20 0.95
N LYS A 97 -19.07 -0.12 2.26
CA LYS A 97 -19.87 0.65 3.23
C LYS A 97 -19.28 2.01 3.62
N ALA A 98 -18.01 2.30 3.35
CA ALA A 98 -17.45 3.63 3.58
C ALA A 98 -17.98 4.69 2.59
N ALA A 99 -18.67 4.27 1.52
CA ALA A 99 -19.40 5.13 0.59
C ALA A 99 -20.90 5.23 0.90
N SER A 100 -21.36 4.74 2.06
CA SER A 100 -22.76 4.82 2.47
C SER A 100 -22.90 4.86 3.99
N GLU A 101 -22.46 5.96 4.60
CA GLU A 101 -23.09 6.58 5.78
C GLU A 101 -23.04 8.11 5.67
#